data_AF-A0A441UCS3-F1
#
_entry.id   AF-A0A441UCS3-F1
#
_cell.length_a   1.000
_cell.length_b   1.000
_cell.length_c   1.000
_cell.angle_alpha   90.00
_cell.angle_beta   90.00
_cell.angle_gamma   90.00
#
_symmetry.space_group_name_H-M   'P 1'
#
loop_
_entity.id
_entity.type
_entity.pdbx_description
1 polymer ?
#
loop_
_entity_poly.entity_id
_entity_poly.type
_entity_poly.pdbx_seq_one_letter_code
_entity_poly.pdbx_strand_id
1 'polypeptide(L)'
;MPNTTVRAAAEGMPDVNRRRLLLGLAAASTAAAALAVAPPAHSAVLGEHPDAELFRLEQEMDKASAAMNRALKACQRIDRKCDKLFPPNPPKWEEPDMPEDVRVAFQAMTVKDMGTINRPAIYAAWSNEVKEQKAAHEALRVAHRAKVDEIQLKFGVGAAEDAFDASVSALYAVGRRILATPANTLGGLLVKLRVADNLDLQHAVENDALVSIAADIRRWAGVA
;
A
#
# COMPACT_ATOMS: atom_id res chain seq x y z
N MET A 1 -7.18 24.26 11.10
CA MET A 1 -6.49 24.11 9.81
C MET A 1 -5.67 22.85 9.87
N PRO A 2 -5.89 21.82 9.04
CA PRO A 2 -5.01 20.67 9.01
C PRO A 2 -3.88 20.94 8.02
N ASN A 3 -2.64 20.90 8.51
CA ASN A 3 -1.46 20.90 7.65
C ASN A 3 -1.39 19.55 6.94
N THR A 4 -1.83 19.54 5.69
CA THR A 4 -1.51 18.53 4.70
C THR A 4 0.00 18.56 4.49
N THR A 5 0.71 17.55 4.99
CA THR A 5 2.06 17.25 4.51
C THR A 5 1.93 16.78 3.07
N VAL A 6 2.07 17.72 2.15
CA VAL A 6 2.24 17.46 0.72
C VAL A 6 3.55 16.68 0.56
N ARG A 7 3.46 15.36 0.37
CA ARG A 7 4.58 14.58 -0.16
C ARG A 7 4.64 14.83 -1.67
N ALA A 8 5.67 15.54 -2.10
CA ALA A 8 5.96 15.73 -3.52
C ALA A 8 6.51 14.42 -4.13
N ALA A 9 6.09 14.17 -5.37
CA ALA A 9 6.56 13.15 -6.33
C ALA A 9 6.12 11.68 -6.10
N ALA A 10 4.85 11.40 -6.43
CA ALA A 10 4.42 10.09 -6.95
C ALA A 10 3.24 10.25 -7.94
N GLU A 11 3.23 11.31 -8.75
CA GLU A 11 2.32 11.44 -9.88
C GLU A 11 2.86 10.55 -11.01
N GLY A 12 2.25 9.38 -11.21
CA GLY A 12 2.60 8.48 -12.32
C GLY A 12 2.60 6.99 -12.00
N MET A 13 2.22 6.58 -10.79
CA MET A 13 1.94 5.17 -10.51
C MET A 13 0.44 4.91 -10.65
N PRO A 14 0.01 3.85 -11.36
CA PRO A 14 -1.38 3.43 -11.28
C PRO A 14 -1.70 3.18 -9.81
N ASP A 15 -2.89 3.60 -9.37
CA ASP A 15 -3.40 3.48 -8.01
C ASP A 15 -3.74 2.01 -7.69
N VAL A 16 -2.75 1.13 -7.87
CA VAL A 16 -2.84 -0.31 -7.66
C VAL A 16 -2.79 -0.52 -6.15
N ASN A 17 -3.99 -0.53 -5.58
CA ASN A 17 -4.43 -1.17 -4.35
C ASN A 17 -3.31 -1.87 -3.53
N ARG A 18 -2.46 -1.06 -2.88
CA ARG A 18 -1.28 -1.50 -2.11
C ARG A 18 -1.65 -2.46 -0.95
N ARG A 19 -2.91 -2.40 -0.49
CA ARG A 19 -3.50 -3.31 0.51
C ARG A 19 -3.81 -4.70 -0.04
N ARG A 20 -4.07 -4.86 -1.35
CA ARG A 20 -4.33 -6.17 -1.97
C ARG A 20 -3.03 -6.95 -2.19
N LEU A 21 -1.91 -6.29 -2.51
CA LEU A 21 -0.60 -6.94 -2.63
C LEU A 21 -0.18 -7.62 -1.31
N LEU A 22 -0.47 -6.98 -0.17
CA LEU A 22 -0.21 -7.55 1.16
C LEU A 22 -1.04 -8.82 1.47
N LEU A 23 -2.18 -9.02 0.80
CA LEU A 23 -3.07 -10.16 1.00
C LEU A 23 -2.92 -11.26 -0.07
N GLY A 24 -2.43 -10.93 -1.27
CA GLY A 24 -2.31 -11.87 -2.40
C GLY A 24 -1.02 -12.70 -2.43
N LEU A 25 0.06 -12.27 -1.76
CA LEU A 25 1.40 -12.84 -1.97
C LEU A 25 1.79 -13.96 -0.98
N ALA A 26 0.82 -14.64 -0.37
CA ALA A 26 1.06 -15.84 0.44
C ALA A 26 1.07 -17.15 -0.39
N ALA A 27 0.75 -17.10 -1.69
CA ALA A 27 0.43 -18.30 -2.48
C ALA A 27 1.35 -18.61 -3.68
N ALA A 28 2.42 -17.84 -3.95
CA ALA A 28 3.31 -18.10 -5.08
C ALA A 28 4.76 -18.33 -4.61
N SER A 29 5.02 -19.51 -4.03
CA SER A 29 6.38 -19.99 -3.81
C SER A 29 6.44 -21.49 -3.95
N THR A 30 6.26 -21.96 -5.19
CA THR A 30 6.86 -23.20 -5.69
C THR A 30 6.71 -23.23 -7.21
N ALA A 31 7.75 -22.84 -7.94
CA ALA A 31 7.95 -23.30 -9.30
C ALA A 31 9.39 -23.80 -9.42
N ALA A 32 9.53 -25.12 -9.36
CA ALA A 32 10.77 -25.83 -9.55
C ALA A 32 11.34 -25.53 -10.95
N ALA A 33 12.64 -25.29 -11.01
CA ALA A 33 13.38 -25.21 -12.25
C ALA A 33 13.34 -26.57 -12.96
N ALA A 34 12.45 -26.73 -13.93
CA ALA A 34 12.49 -27.85 -14.87
C ALA A 34 13.43 -27.46 -16.02
N LEU A 35 14.68 -27.95 -15.97
CA LEU A 35 15.60 -27.94 -17.10
C LEU A 35 15.02 -28.87 -18.18
N ALA A 36 14.32 -28.30 -19.16
CA ALA A 36 13.89 -29.04 -20.35
C ALA A 36 15.10 -29.23 -21.28
N VAL A 37 15.60 -30.47 -21.37
CA VAL A 37 16.57 -30.89 -22.38
C VAL A 37 15.83 -30.95 -23.74
N ALA A 38 16.22 -30.09 -24.68
CA ALA A 38 15.71 -30.12 -26.05
C ALA A 38 16.54 -31.09 -26.94
N PRO A 39 15.95 -31.71 -27.98
CA PRO A 39 16.67 -32.65 -28.86
C PRO A 39 17.60 -31.92 -29.85
N PRO A 40 18.60 -32.62 -30.43
CA PRO A 40 19.63 -31.98 -31.22
C PRO A 40 19.13 -31.69 -32.64
N ALA A 41 19.20 -30.43 -33.08
CA ALA A 41 19.09 -30.11 -34.48
C ALA A 41 19.87 -28.83 -34.83
N HIS A 42 20.93 -29.06 -35.61
CA HIS A 42 21.69 -28.15 -36.47
C HIS A 42 22.60 -27.11 -35.78
N SER A 43 23.88 -27.27 -36.08
CA SER A 43 25.00 -26.39 -35.77
C SER A 43 24.63 -24.91 -35.78
N ALA A 44 24.44 -24.34 -34.59
CA ALA A 44 24.58 -22.92 -34.38
C ALA A 44 25.97 -22.70 -33.79
N VAL A 45 26.67 -21.70 -34.33
CA VAL A 45 27.61 -20.86 -33.58
C VAL A 45 27.11 -20.73 -32.14
N LEU A 46 28.00 -20.63 -31.14
CA LEU A 46 27.62 -20.24 -29.77
C LEU A 46 26.99 -18.82 -29.80
N GLY A 47 25.77 -18.74 -30.31
CA GLY A 47 24.94 -17.56 -30.41
C GLY A 47 24.15 -17.50 -29.13
N GLU A 48 24.20 -16.35 -28.48
CA GLU A 48 23.37 -16.06 -27.31
C GLU A 48 21.91 -16.37 -27.63
N HIS A 49 21.22 -17.00 -26.68
CA HIS A 49 19.80 -17.33 -26.83
C HIS A 49 19.00 -16.07 -27.24
N PRO A 50 18.04 -16.14 -28.18
CA PRO A 50 17.34 -14.96 -28.69
C PRO A 50 16.53 -14.19 -27.61
N ASP A 51 16.27 -14.83 -26.47
CA ASP A 51 15.65 -14.23 -25.28
C ASP A 51 16.59 -14.12 -24.06
N ALA A 52 17.92 -14.10 -24.27
CA ALA A 52 18.90 -14.04 -23.17
C ALA A 52 18.67 -12.86 -22.22
N GLU A 53 18.28 -11.69 -22.74
CA GLU A 53 17.96 -10.52 -21.91
C GLU A 53 16.69 -10.75 -21.06
N LEU A 54 15.66 -11.41 -21.59
CA LEU A 54 14.46 -11.76 -20.80
C LEU A 54 14.81 -12.69 -19.63
N PHE A 55 15.67 -13.69 -19.85
CA PHE A 55 16.12 -14.59 -18.78
C PHE A 55 16.99 -13.88 -17.75
N ARG A 56 17.82 -12.91 -18.17
CA ARG A 56 18.58 -12.08 -17.25
C ARG A 56 17.66 -11.20 -16.40
N LEU A 57 16.66 -10.56 -17.02
CA LEU A 57 15.67 -9.73 -16.34
C LEU A 57 14.80 -10.54 -15.38
N GLU A 58 14.45 -11.78 -15.73
CA GLU A 58 13.76 -12.71 -14.84
C GLU A 58 14.55 -12.95 -13.55
N GLN A 59 15.86 -13.22 -13.66
CA GLN A 59 16.72 -13.34 -12.48
C GLN A 59 16.83 -12.02 -11.69
N GLU A 60 16.76 -10.87 -12.36
CA GLU A 60 16.71 -9.56 -11.70
C GLU A 60 15.39 -9.39 -10.93
N MET A 61 14.27 -9.86 -11.49
CA MET A 61 12.95 -9.81 -10.86
C MET A 61 12.90 -10.70 -9.61
N ASP A 62 13.47 -11.91 -9.67
CA ASP A 62 13.58 -12.81 -8.52
C ASP A 62 14.36 -12.15 -7.37
N LYS A 63 15.46 -11.47 -7.69
CA LYS A 63 16.24 -10.72 -6.70
C LYS A 63 15.45 -9.55 -6.11
N ALA A 64 14.72 -8.81 -6.94
CA ALA A 64 13.86 -7.71 -6.48
C ALA A 64 12.72 -8.20 -5.59
N SER A 65 12.07 -9.31 -5.95
CA SER A 65 11.02 -9.96 -5.15
C SER A 65 11.57 -10.45 -3.81
N ALA A 66 12.76 -11.06 -3.80
CA ALA A 66 13.43 -11.45 -2.57
C ALA A 66 13.80 -10.25 -1.68
N ALA A 67 14.19 -9.11 -2.27
CA ALA A 67 14.45 -7.88 -1.54
C ALA A 67 13.16 -7.30 -0.92
N MET A 68 12.08 -7.26 -1.69
CA MET A 68 10.75 -6.84 -1.21
C MET A 68 10.26 -7.69 -0.04
N ASN A 69 10.35 -9.01 -0.16
CA ASN A 69 10.00 -9.93 0.92
C ASN A 69 10.85 -9.74 2.18
N ARG A 70 12.14 -9.40 2.04
CA ARG A 70 13.02 -9.05 3.17
C ARG A 70 12.60 -7.74 3.83
N ALA A 71 12.27 -6.71 3.04
CA ALA A 71 11.78 -5.43 3.55
C ALA A 71 10.43 -5.60 4.29
N LEU A 72 9.48 -6.34 3.72
CA LEU A 72 8.20 -6.66 4.37
C LEU A 72 8.40 -7.34 5.73
N LYS A 73 9.28 -8.35 5.79
CA LYS A 73 9.64 -9.02 7.05
C LYS A 73 10.33 -8.08 8.05
N ALA A 74 11.01 -7.04 7.59
CA ALA A 74 11.56 -6.01 8.47
C ALA A 74 10.45 -5.14 9.06
N CYS A 75 9.52 -4.64 8.24
CA CYS A 75 8.35 -3.88 8.70
C CYS A 75 7.55 -4.67 9.75
N GLN A 76 7.16 -5.90 9.44
CA GLN A 76 6.41 -6.77 10.36
C GLN A 76 7.13 -7.00 11.71
N ARG A 77 8.46 -7.07 11.71
CA ARG A 77 9.25 -7.23 12.94
C ARG A 77 9.28 -5.94 13.75
N ILE A 78 9.30 -4.80 13.08
CA ILE A 78 9.22 -3.48 13.73
C ILE A 78 7.84 -3.28 14.32
N ASP A 79 6.77 -3.54 13.56
CA ASP A 79 5.38 -3.40 14.03
C ASP A 79 5.15 -4.20 15.32
N ARG A 80 5.56 -5.47 15.34
CA ARG A 80 5.48 -6.32 16.55
C ARG A 80 6.26 -5.79 17.75
N LYS A 81 7.32 -4.99 17.53
CA LYS A 81 8.06 -4.34 18.62
C LYS A 81 7.35 -3.10 19.10
N CYS A 82 6.81 -2.31 18.18
CA CYS A 82 6.01 -1.12 18.48
C CYS A 82 4.71 -1.49 19.23
N ASP A 83 3.98 -2.51 18.77
CA ASP A 83 2.72 -2.99 19.37
C ASP A 83 2.86 -3.34 20.86
N LYS A 84 4.02 -3.89 21.25
CA LYS A 84 4.32 -4.25 22.64
C LYS A 84 4.53 -3.04 23.55
N LEU A 85 4.80 -1.88 22.96
CA LEU A 85 5.17 -0.65 23.67
C LEU A 85 4.13 0.44 23.53
N PHE A 86 3.15 0.28 22.63
CA PHE A 86 2.08 1.25 22.49
C PHE A 86 1.29 1.38 23.79
N PRO A 87 0.98 2.62 24.22
CA PRO A 87 0.08 2.83 25.33
C PRO A 87 -1.31 2.28 25.01
N PRO A 88 -2.13 1.97 26.04
CA PRO A 88 -3.51 1.60 25.82
C PRO A 88 -4.26 2.73 25.09
N ASN A 89 -5.17 2.34 24.20
CA ASN A 89 -6.00 3.30 23.49
C ASN A 89 -6.79 4.16 24.49
N PRO A 90 -6.91 5.48 24.27
CA PRO A 90 -7.76 6.31 25.08
C PRO A 90 -9.21 5.84 24.96
N PRO A 91 -10.03 5.99 26.01
CA PRO A 91 -11.45 5.66 25.95
C PRO A 91 -12.14 6.35 24.76
N LYS A 92 -13.21 5.75 24.24
CA LYS A 92 -14.04 6.42 23.24
C LYS A 92 -14.72 7.63 23.87
N TRP A 93 -14.79 8.74 23.15
CA TRP A 93 -15.58 9.89 23.60
C TRP A 93 -17.06 9.52 23.55
N GLU A 94 -17.72 9.69 24.70
CA GLU A 94 -19.16 9.60 24.85
C GLU A 94 -19.61 10.94 25.41
N GLU A 95 -20.51 11.59 24.70
CA GLU A 95 -21.08 12.85 25.16
C GLU A 95 -21.97 12.55 26.38
N PRO A 96 -21.80 13.26 27.50
CA PRO A 96 -22.66 13.06 28.67
C PRO A 96 -24.13 13.25 28.33
N ASP A 97 -25.00 12.45 28.94
CA ASP A 97 -26.44 12.63 28.83
C ASP A 97 -26.83 14.03 29.31
N MET A 98 -27.76 14.66 28.59
CA MET A 98 -28.28 15.97 28.96
C MET A 98 -29.21 15.84 30.17
N PRO A 99 -28.94 16.53 31.29
CA PRO A 99 -29.82 16.54 32.46
C PRO A 99 -31.23 17.06 32.11
N GLU A 100 -32.25 16.59 32.84
CA GLU A 100 -33.64 16.88 32.52
C GLU A 100 -34.00 18.38 32.55
N ASP A 101 -33.48 19.09 33.53
CA ASP A 101 -33.63 20.55 33.68
C ASP A 101 -32.94 21.32 32.55
N VAL A 102 -31.75 20.88 32.13
CA VAL A 102 -31.04 21.39 30.95
C VAL A 102 -31.85 21.12 29.68
N ARG A 103 -32.44 19.92 29.56
CA ARG A 103 -33.25 19.50 28.41
C ARG A 103 -34.52 20.33 28.27
N VAL A 104 -35.23 20.58 29.37
CA VAL A 104 -36.40 21.47 29.39
C VAL A 104 -36.01 22.89 28.99
N ALA A 105 -34.91 23.42 29.52
CA ALA A 105 -34.41 24.75 29.15
C ALA A 105 -34.00 24.82 27.67
N PHE A 106 -33.41 23.76 27.13
CA PHE A 106 -33.07 23.65 25.71
C PHE A 106 -34.33 23.63 24.83
N GLN A 107 -35.35 22.86 25.19
CA GLN A 107 -36.60 22.75 24.43
C GLN A 107 -37.41 24.06 24.43
N ALA A 108 -37.29 24.87 25.48
CA ALA A 108 -37.95 26.18 25.57
C ALA A 108 -37.26 27.29 24.77
N MET A 109 -36.04 27.06 24.25
CA MET A 109 -35.32 28.07 23.46
C MET A 109 -35.89 28.20 22.05
N THR A 110 -35.94 29.44 21.54
CA THR A 110 -36.19 29.69 20.12
C THR A 110 -34.89 29.59 19.31
N VAL A 111 -35.01 29.47 17.98
CA VAL A 111 -33.85 29.49 17.07
C VAL A 111 -33.01 30.78 17.21
N LYS A 112 -33.65 31.91 17.57
CA LYS A 112 -32.98 33.19 17.83
C LYS A 112 -32.11 33.14 19.10
N ASP A 113 -32.54 32.41 20.12
CA ASP A 113 -31.80 32.26 21.39
C ASP A 113 -30.57 31.37 21.21
N MET A 114 -30.60 30.41 20.27
CA MET A 114 -29.47 29.55 19.95
C MET A 114 -28.28 30.33 19.35
N GLY A 115 -28.53 31.38 18.56
CA GLY A 115 -27.50 32.17 17.89
C GLY A 115 -26.95 33.36 18.69
N THR A 116 -27.43 33.59 19.92
CA THR A 116 -27.13 34.81 20.69
C THR A 116 -26.54 34.51 22.08
N ILE A 117 -26.19 35.57 22.82
CA ILE A 117 -25.74 35.53 24.23
C ILE A 117 -26.90 35.13 25.18
N ASN A 118 -28.16 35.15 24.73
CA ASN A 118 -29.36 34.96 25.56
C ASN A 118 -29.71 33.50 25.87
N ARG A 119 -28.74 32.57 25.78
CA ARG A 119 -29.00 31.16 26.12
C ARG A 119 -29.33 31.04 27.61
N PRO A 120 -30.27 30.16 28.01
CA PRO A 120 -30.51 29.84 29.41
C PRO A 120 -29.20 29.48 30.11
N ALA A 121 -28.94 30.09 31.28
CA ALA A 121 -27.68 29.92 31.99
C ALA A 121 -27.36 28.44 32.29
N ILE A 122 -28.39 27.65 32.60
CA ILE A 122 -28.25 26.21 32.86
C ILE A 122 -27.78 25.42 31.63
N TYR A 123 -28.28 25.76 30.45
CA TYR A 123 -27.84 25.16 29.19
C TYR A 123 -26.45 25.64 28.79
N ALA A 124 -26.16 26.93 28.97
CA ALA A 124 -24.83 27.47 28.70
C ALA A 124 -23.75 26.84 29.59
N ALA A 125 -24.04 26.63 30.88
CA ALA A 125 -23.13 25.97 31.81
C ALA A 125 -22.87 24.51 31.40
N TRP A 126 -23.91 23.70 31.20
CA TRP A 126 -23.77 22.32 30.75
C TRP A 126 -23.04 22.21 29.40
N SER A 127 -23.40 23.04 28.42
CA SER A 127 -22.75 23.04 27.11
C SER A 127 -21.26 23.39 27.19
N ASN A 128 -20.88 24.30 28.07
CA ASN A 128 -19.47 24.65 28.29
C ASN A 128 -18.71 23.52 28.99
N GLU A 129 -19.31 22.88 29.98
CA GLU A 129 -18.73 21.71 30.63
C GLU A 129 -18.48 20.56 29.64
N VAL A 130 -19.46 20.24 28.79
CA VAL A 130 -19.30 19.22 27.73
C VAL A 130 -18.17 19.60 26.76
N LYS A 131 -18.03 20.88 26.40
CA LYS A 131 -16.92 21.35 25.56
C LYS A 131 -15.56 21.18 26.25
N GLU A 132 -15.46 21.49 27.54
CA GLU A 132 -14.23 21.33 28.31
C GLU A 132 -13.85 19.85 28.42
N GLN A 133 -14.81 18.97 28.71
CA GLN A 133 -14.61 17.53 28.73
C GLN A 133 -14.14 16.99 27.37
N LYS A 134 -14.78 17.45 26.28
CA LYS A 134 -14.37 17.09 24.91
C LYS A 134 -12.96 17.60 24.57
N ALA A 135 -12.61 18.81 25.00
CA ALA A 135 -11.27 19.35 24.82
C ALA A 135 -10.22 18.56 25.61
N ALA A 136 -10.52 18.17 26.84
CA ALA A 136 -9.65 17.31 27.65
C ALA A 136 -9.49 15.91 27.02
N HIS A 137 -10.56 15.33 26.47
CA HIS A 137 -10.50 14.08 25.72
C HIS A 137 -9.62 14.19 24.47
N GLU A 138 -9.77 15.26 23.70
CA GLU A 138 -8.93 15.50 22.53
C GLU A 138 -7.46 15.69 22.92
N ALA A 139 -7.18 16.40 24.01
CA ALA A 139 -5.82 16.53 24.53
C ALA A 139 -5.21 15.17 24.89
N LEU A 140 -5.99 14.27 25.49
CA LEU A 140 -5.56 12.89 25.77
C LEU A 140 -5.27 12.11 24.48
N ARG A 141 -6.12 12.25 23.46
CA ARG A 141 -5.90 11.61 22.14
C ARG A 141 -4.63 12.12 21.47
N VAL A 142 -4.38 13.43 21.52
CA VAL A 142 -3.16 14.04 20.97
C VAL A 142 -1.92 13.53 21.71
N ALA A 143 -1.95 13.49 23.05
CA ALA A 143 -0.85 12.96 23.84
C ALA A 143 -0.57 11.47 23.55
N HIS A 144 -1.63 10.66 23.45
CA HIS A 144 -1.54 9.26 23.05
C HIS A 144 -0.90 9.12 21.66
N ARG A 145 -1.37 9.89 20.67
CA ARG A 145 -0.84 9.85 19.31
C ARG A 145 0.63 10.26 19.27
N ALA A 146 1.02 11.32 19.98
CA ALA A 146 2.41 11.74 20.08
C ALA A 146 3.30 10.62 20.65
N LYS A 147 2.80 9.85 21.63
CA LYS A 147 3.55 8.73 22.18
C LYS A 147 3.70 7.56 21.19
N VAL A 148 2.64 7.27 20.42
CA VAL A 148 2.69 6.28 19.33
C VAL A 148 3.73 6.71 18.29
N ASP A 149 3.70 7.98 17.87
CA ASP A 149 4.63 8.52 16.87
C ASP A 149 6.08 8.48 17.37
N GLU A 150 6.33 8.82 18.64
CA GLU A 150 7.65 8.71 19.28
C GLU A 150 8.19 7.28 19.23
N ILE A 151 7.34 6.28 19.52
CA ILE A 151 7.71 4.87 19.46
C ILE A 151 8.03 4.48 18.02
N GLN A 152 7.15 4.81 17.06
CA GLN A 152 7.36 4.49 15.65
C GLN A 152 8.65 5.12 15.09
N LEU A 153 8.95 6.36 15.48
CA LEU A 153 10.18 7.05 15.13
C LEU A 153 11.41 6.32 15.70
N LYS A 154 11.37 5.97 16.99
CA LYS A 154 12.47 5.27 17.68
C LYS A 154 12.81 3.92 17.03
N PHE A 155 11.81 3.19 16.55
CA PHE A 155 12.02 1.90 15.87
C PHE A 155 12.29 2.02 14.37
N GLY A 156 12.26 3.24 13.82
CA GLY A 156 12.54 3.48 12.40
C GLY A 156 11.46 2.94 11.46
N VAL A 157 10.18 3.00 11.87
CA VAL A 157 9.04 2.59 11.03
C VAL A 157 9.09 3.27 9.67
N GLY A 158 9.26 4.60 9.64
CA GLY A 158 9.31 5.36 8.39
C GLY A 158 10.43 4.88 7.46
N ALA A 159 11.64 4.66 7.97
CA ALA A 159 12.75 4.16 7.16
C ALA A 159 12.51 2.73 6.63
N ALA A 160 11.82 1.88 7.39
CA ALA A 160 11.47 0.54 6.96
C ALA A 160 10.37 0.55 5.89
N GLU A 161 9.34 1.40 6.05
CA GLU A 161 8.30 1.64 5.05
C GLU A 161 8.90 2.20 3.76
N ASP A 162 9.78 3.20 3.84
CA ASP A 162 10.47 3.77 2.68
C ASP A 162 11.32 2.71 1.94
N ALA A 163 12.01 1.83 2.69
CA ALA A 163 12.77 0.72 2.10
C ALA A 163 11.86 -0.33 1.44
N PHE A 164 10.69 -0.60 2.02
CA PHE A 164 9.69 -1.47 1.41
C PHE A 164 9.11 -0.85 0.14
N ASP A 165 8.71 0.42 0.17
CA ASP A 165 8.19 1.13 -1.00
C ASP A 165 9.23 1.21 -2.13
N ALA A 166 10.50 1.45 -1.81
CA ALA A 166 11.60 1.40 -2.77
C ALA A 166 11.75 0.00 -3.40
N SER A 167 11.61 -1.07 -2.60
CA SER A 167 11.72 -2.45 -3.08
C SER A 167 10.56 -2.86 -3.99
N VAL A 168 9.33 -2.41 -3.69
CA VAL A 168 8.16 -2.58 -4.56
C VAL A 168 8.39 -1.82 -5.86
N SER A 169 8.84 -0.57 -5.79
CA SER A 169 9.12 0.24 -6.98
C SER A 169 10.17 -0.41 -7.89
N ALA A 170 11.24 -0.98 -7.30
CA ALA A 170 12.25 -1.72 -8.04
C ALA A 170 11.67 -2.96 -8.73
N LEU A 171 10.81 -3.72 -8.04
CA LEU A 171 10.14 -4.90 -8.62
C LEU A 171 9.28 -4.52 -9.85
N TYR A 172 8.46 -3.47 -9.74
CA TYR A 172 7.66 -2.96 -10.85
C TYR A 172 8.54 -2.43 -12.00
N ALA A 173 9.67 -1.77 -11.70
CA ALA A 173 10.59 -1.30 -12.73
C ALA A 173 11.18 -2.46 -13.56
N VAL A 174 11.56 -3.56 -12.92
CA VAL A 174 12.02 -4.77 -13.63
C VAL A 174 10.90 -5.39 -14.45
N GLY A 175 9.70 -5.53 -13.88
CA GLY A 175 8.53 -6.05 -14.61
C GLY A 175 8.21 -5.25 -15.87
N ARG A 176 8.24 -3.91 -15.79
CA ARG A 176 8.06 -3.05 -16.98
C ARG A 176 9.14 -3.26 -18.04
N ARG A 177 10.41 -3.46 -17.63
CA ARG A 177 11.50 -3.77 -18.57
C ARG A 177 11.25 -5.12 -19.27
N ILE A 178 10.84 -6.15 -18.54
CA ILE A 178 10.47 -7.46 -19.11
C ILE A 178 9.35 -7.31 -20.14
N LEU A 179 8.29 -6.57 -19.80
CA LEU A 179 7.15 -6.38 -20.72
C LEU A 179 7.53 -5.53 -21.94
N ALA A 180 8.47 -4.61 -21.82
CA ALA A 180 8.97 -3.82 -22.96
C ALA A 180 9.90 -4.62 -23.88
N THR A 181 10.63 -5.62 -23.36
CA THR A 181 11.54 -6.45 -24.15
C THR A 181 10.74 -7.44 -25.03
N PRO A 182 10.96 -7.49 -26.35
CA PRO A 182 10.29 -8.45 -27.23
C PRO A 182 10.65 -9.90 -26.88
N ALA A 183 9.67 -10.79 -26.83
CA ALA A 183 9.92 -12.24 -26.75
C ALA A 183 10.03 -12.87 -28.14
N ASN A 184 11.05 -13.68 -28.38
CA ASN A 184 11.30 -14.36 -29.65
C ASN A 184 11.01 -15.85 -29.58
N THR A 185 10.78 -16.37 -28.38
CA THR A 185 10.44 -17.78 -28.12
C THR A 185 9.25 -17.91 -27.17
N LEU A 186 8.66 -19.10 -27.11
CA LEU A 186 7.67 -19.45 -26.07
C LEU A 186 8.27 -19.29 -24.66
N GLY A 187 9.57 -19.54 -24.49
CA GLY A 187 10.28 -19.32 -23.23
C GLY A 187 10.20 -17.86 -22.79
N GLY A 188 10.43 -16.91 -23.71
CA GLY A 188 10.27 -15.49 -23.45
C GLY A 188 8.84 -15.07 -23.12
N LEU A 189 7.82 -15.67 -23.77
CA LEU A 189 6.42 -15.43 -23.43
C LEU A 189 6.06 -15.93 -22.03
N LEU A 190 6.60 -17.09 -21.61
CA LEU A 190 6.41 -17.61 -20.26
C LEU A 190 7.01 -16.70 -19.18
N VAL A 191 8.11 -16.00 -19.49
CA VAL A 191 8.68 -14.97 -18.59
C VAL A 191 7.67 -13.82 -18.40
N LYS A 192 7.06 -13.34 -19.49
CA LYS A 192 6.05 -12.26 -19.42
C LYS A 192 4.78 -12.68 -18.67
N LEU A 193 4.34 -13.93 -18.82
CA LEU A 193 3.22 -14.48 -18.03
C LEU A 193 3.54 -14.48 -16.54
N ARG A 194 4.74 -14.92 -16.15
CA ARG A 194 5.19 -14.89 -14.75
C ARG A 194 5.22 -13.47 -14.18
N VAL A 195 5.55 -12.46 -14.99
CA VAL A 195 5.43 -11.04 -14.57
C VAL A 195 3.99 -10.68 -14.24
N ALA A 196 3.03 -11.11 -15.08
CA ALA A 196 1.61 -10.87 -14.84
C ALA A 196 1.14 -11.43 -13.49
N ASP A 197 1.58 -12.66 -13.17
CA ASP A 197 1.26 -13.32 -11.89
C ASP A 197 1.92 -12.60 -10.71
N ASN A 198 3.23 -12.33 -10.80
CA ASN A 198 4.01 -11.72 -9.72
C ASN A 198 3.56 -10.29 -9.37
N LEU A 199 3.06 -9.55 -10.36
CA LEU A 199 2.57 -8.18 -10.19
C LEU A 199 1.03 -8.09 -10.07
N ASP A 200 0.34 -9.23 -10.03
CA ASP A 200 -1.13 -9.36 -10.02
C ASP A 200 -1.84 -8.52 -11.11
N LEU A 201 -1.24 -8.45 -12.31
CA LEU A 201 -1.74 -7.66 -13.44
C LEU A 201 -3.03 -8.23 -14.05
N GLN A 202 -3.37 -9.47 -13.72
CA GLN A 202 -4.63 -10.14 -14.10
C GLN A 202 -5.88 -9.36 -13.67
N HIS A 203 -5.79 -8.56 -12.60
CA HIS A 203 -6.88 -7.70 -12.11
C HIS A 203 -6.70 -6.22 -12.43
N ALA A 204 -5.64 -5.86 -13.16
CA ALA A 204 -5.40 -4.49 -13.56
C ALA A 204 -6.37 -4.08 -14.68
N VAL A 205 -6.83 -2.83 -14.64
CA VAL A 205 -7.70 -2.24 -15.68
C VAL A 205 -7.01 -2.29 -17.05
N GLU A 206 -5.70 -2.04 -17.06
CA GLU A 206 -4.83 -2.24 -18.21
C GLU A 206 -3.88 -3.39 -17.90
N ASN A 207 -4.07 -4.52 -18.57
CA ASN A 207 -3.19 -5.69 -18.41
C ASN A 207 -2.03 -5.56 -19.40
N ASP A 208 -1.02 -4.78 -19.01
CA ASP A 208 0.20 -4.54 -19.79
C ASP A 208 0.89 -5.84 -20.23
N ALA A 209 0.78 -6.90 -19.43
CA ALA A 209 1.35 -8.20 -19.77
C ALA A 209 0.62 -8.83 -20.95
N LEU A 210 -0.72 -8.84 -20.97
CA LEU A 210 -1.50 -9.32 -22.10
C LEU A 210 -1.27 -8.50 -23.36
N VAL A 211 -1.18 -7.16 -23.23
CA VAL A 211 -0.87 -6.27 -24.37
C VAL A 211 0.50 -6.62 -24.96
N SER A 212 1.51 -6.77 -24.10
CA SER A 212 2.88 -7.12 -24.49
C SER A 212 2.97 -8.50 -25.15
N ILE A 213 2.32 -9.52 -24.57
CA ILE A 213 2.27 -10.88 -25.13
C ILE A 213 1.56 -10.89 -26.48
N ALA A 214 0.44 -10.19 -26.61
CA ALA A 214 -0.30 -10.11 -27.87
C ALA A 214 0.53 -9.43 -28.97
N ALA A 215 1.32 -8.40 -28.63
CA ALA A 215 2.22 -7.74 -29.57
C ALA A 215 3.32 -8.70 -30.08
N ASP A 216 3.88 -9.55 -29.20
CA ASP A 216 4.85 -10.56 -29.61
C ASP A 216 4.25 -11.63 -30.54
N ILE A 217 3.06 -12.13 -30.22
CA ILE A 217 2.36 -13.12 -31.05
C ILE A 217 2.04 -12.56 -32.43
N ARG A 218 1.54 -11.31 -32.50
CA ARG A 218 1.27 -10.61 -33.76
C ARG A 218 2.53 -10.46 -34.60
N ARG A 219 3.65 -10.05 -33.97
CA ARG A 219 4.96 -9.95 -34.64
C ARG A 219 5.40 -11.29 -35.23
N TRP A 220 5.25 -12.39 -34.49
CA TRP A 220 5.59 -13.73 -35.01
C TRP A 220 4.71 -14.15 -36.18
N ALA A 221 3.44 -13.76 -36.16
CA ALA A 221 2.48 -14.03 -37.23
C ALA A 221 2.62 -13.09 -38.45
N GLY A 222 3.49 -12.07 -38.39
CA GLY A 222 3.63 -11.06 -39.43
C GLY A 222 2.42 -10.11 -39.55
N VAL A 223 1.61 -10.03 -38.50
CA VAL A 223 0.44 -9.14 -38.43
C VAL A 223 0.87 -7.88 -37.67
N ALA A 224 0.71 -6.70 -38.28
CA ALA A 224 0.94 -5.42 -37.59
C ALA A 224 -0.23 -5.08 -36.67
#